data_AF-A0A960LHG5-F1
#
_entry.id   AF-A0A960LHG5-F1
#
_cell.length_a   1.000
_cell.length_b   1.000
_cell.length_c   1.000
_cell.angle_alpha   90.00
_cell.angle_beta   90.00
_cell.angle_gamma   90.00
#
_symmetry.space_group_name_H-M   'P 1'
#
loop_
_entity.id
_entity.type
_entity.pdbx_description
1 polymer ?
#
loop_
_entity_poly.entity_id
_entity_poly.type
_entity_poly.pdbx_seq_one_letter_code
_entity_poly.pdbx_strand_id
1 'polypeptide(L)'
;MSLSVSAEENKLPSVNVGAEIAALARASEGKVFGRGECWDFAAELLDRTNCDWNRPFAFGQLIDPKTSALQPGDILQFESVKIEWKREGRYGTILLGFPSHTAIVLSAAGSVVEIAHQNYNRTRKVSRLSFDLKDVTAGKWRAFRPVKKAN
;
A
#
# COMPACT_ATOMS: atom_id res chain seq x y z
N MET A 1 -23.02 -37.69 -28.82
CA MET A 1 -24.14 -36.86 -28.35
C MET A 1 -23.76 -36.30 -26.98
N SER A 2 -23.60 -34.99 -26.94
CA SER A 2 -23.60 -34.07 -25.80
C SER A 2 -23.07 -34.55 -24.45
N LEU A 3 -21.80 -34.25 -24.19
CA LEU A 3 -21.34 -33.88 -22.85
C LEU A 3 -21.37 -32.36 -22.77
N SER A 4 -22.20 -31.79 -21.89
CA SER A 4 -22.08 -30.38 -21.51
C SER A 4 -22.44 -30.24 -20.04
N VAL A 5 -21.41 -30.57 -19.26
CA VAL A 5 -21.00 -30.05 -17.95
C VAL A 5 -21.99 -29.09 -17.28
N SER A 6 -22.50 -29.56 -16.13
CA SER A 6 -23.14 -28.78 -15.08
C SER A 6 -22.31 -27.57 -14.68
N ALA A 7 -23.01 -26.46 -14.43
CA ALA A 7 -22.47 -25.24 -13.87
C ALA A 7 -21.76 -25.50 -12.52
N GLU A 8 -20.44 -25.63 -12.58
CA GLU A 8 -19.58 -25.57 -11.41
C GLU A 8 -19.03 -24.15 -11.29
N GLU A 9 -19.04 -23.65 -10.06
CA GLU A 9 -18.77 -22.28 -9.64
C GLU A 9 -17.75 -21.51 -10.49
N ASN A 10 -18.22 -20.49 -11.21
CA ASN A 10 -17.34 -19.44 -11.74
C ASN A 10 -16.89 -18.50 -10.60
N LYS A 11 -16.17 -19.03 -9.60
CA LYS A 11 -15.23 -18.22 -8.82
C LYS A 11 -14.05 -17.97 -9.75
N LEU A 12 -14.19 -16.96 -10.61
CA LEU A 12 -13.06 -16.32 -11.28
C LEU A 12 -11.95 -16.21 -10.24
N PRO A 13 -10.71 -16.64 -10.53
CA PRO A 13 -9.63 -16.52 -9.56
C PRO A 13 -9.63 -15.06 -9.14
N SER A 14 -9.74 -14.81 -7.85
CA SER A 14 -9.54 -13.48 -7.27
C SER A 14 -8.16 -13.04 -7.72
N VAL A 15 -8.09 -12.37 -8.88
CA VAL A 15 -6.89 -11.68 -9.34
C VAL A 15 -6.61 -10.73 -8.19
N ASN A 16 -5.60 -11.06 -7.39
CA ASN A 16 -5.29 -10.33 -6.18
C ASN A 16 -4.88 -8.93 -6.62
N VAL A 17 -5.86 -8.01 -6.65
CA VAL A 17 -5.67 -6.65 -7.15
C VAL A 17 -4.56 -5.94 -6.38
N GLY A 18 -4.36 -6.32 -5.11
CA GLY A 18 -3.21 -5.91 -4.32
C GLY A 18 -1.87 -6.34 -4.95
N ALA A 19 -1.73 -7.59 -5.37
CA ALA A 19 -0.50 -8.06 -6.03
C ALA A 19 -0.22 -7.30 -7.34
N GLU A 20 -1.26 -6.97 -8.10
CA GLU A 20 -1.15 -6.14 -9.31
C GLU A 20 -0.71 -4.71 -8.98
N ILE A 21 -1.35 -4.07 -7.99
CA ILE A 21 -0.97 -2.75 -7.48
C ILE A 21 0.49 -2.74 -7.00
N ALA A 22 0.92 -3.76 -6.25
CA ALA A 22 2.29 -3.88 -5.77
C ALA A 22 3.29 -4.03 -6.93
N ALA A 23 2.96 -4.81 -7.95
CA ALA A 23 3.80 -4.98 -9.14
C ALA A 23 3.93 -3.66 -9.91
N LEU A 24 2.83 -2.95 -10.12
CA LEU A 24 2.83 -1.63 -10.74
C LEU A 24 3.62 -0.61 -9.92
N ALA A 25 3.46 -0.61 -8.60
CA ALA A 25 4.18 0.28 -7.69
C ALA A 25 5.70 0.02 -7.74
N ARG A 26 6.14 -1.25 -7.81
CA ARG A 26 7.56 -1.59 -8.03
C ARG A 26 8.07 -1.08 -9.37
N ALA A 27 7.31 -1.28 -10.45
CA ALA A 27 7.67 -0.81 -11.79
C ALA A 27 7.60 0.73 -11.95
N SER A 28 7.11 1.41 -10.92
CA SER A 28 6.90 2.86 -10.88
C SER A 28 8.01 3.61 -10.16
N GLU A 29 9.00 2.92 -9.60
CA GLU A 29 10.15 3.53 -8.94
C GLU A 29 10.85 4.57 -9.84
N GLY A 30 11.17 5.72 -9.26
CA GLY A 30 11.82 6.83 -9.97
C GLY A 30 10.90 7.65 -10.88
N LYS A 31 9.65 7.23 -11.10
CA LYS A 31 8.65 7.99 -11.86
C LYS A 31 7.89 8.96 -10.96
N VAL A 32 7.18 9.90 -11.57
CA VAL A 32 6.33 10.90 -10.89
C VAL A 32 4.89 10.67 -11.32
N PHE A 33 3.98 10.53 -10.36
CA PHE A 33 2.55 10.35 -10.58
C PHE A 33 1.78 11.62 -10.21
N GLY A 34 0.77 11.95 -11.01
CA GLY A 34 -0.06 13.15 -10.86
C GLY A 34 0.74 14.44 -10.68
N ARG A 35 0.41 15.21 -9.63
CA ARG A 35 1.08 16.49 -9.32
C ARG A 35 2.37 16.33 -8.53
N GLY A 36 2.70 15.10 -8.14
CA GLY A 36 3.80 14.85 -7.21
C GLY A 36 3.34 14.44 -5.81
N GLU A 37 2.05 14.38 -5.50
CA GLU A 37 1.54 14.13 -4.15
C GLU A 37 1.53 12.65 -3.76
N CYS A 38 1.62 12.36 -2.46
CA CYS A 38 1.63 10.99 -1.93
C CYS A 38 0.31 10.23 -2.19
N TRP A 39 -0.81 10.94 -2.25
CA TRP A 39 -2.13 10.36 -2.54
C TRP A 39 -2.41 10.22 -4.05
N ASP A 40 -1.83 11.08 -4.91
CA ASP A 40 -1.97 10.98 -6.36
C ASP A 40 -1.43 9.62 -6.86
N PHE A 41 -0.32 9.17 -6.27
CA PHE A 41 0.26 7.85 -6.57
C PHE A 41 -0.68 6.69 -6.23
N ALA A 42 -1.29 6.71 -5.04
CA ALA A 42 -2.25 5.68 -4.63
C ALA A 42 -3.53 5.73 -5.49
N ALA A 43 -4.06 6.93 -5.73
CA ALA A 43 -5.24 7.14 -6.56
C ALA A 43 -5.04 6.61 -7.98
N GLU A 44 -3.91 6.94 -8.62
CA GLU A 44 -3.65 6.52 -10.00
C GLU A 44 -3.51 5.00 -10.12
N LEU A 45 -2.91 4.33 -9.13
CA LEU A 45 -2.80 2.87 -9.12
C LEU A 45 -4.14 2.17 -8.88
N LEU A 46 -4.98 2.71 -7.99
CA LEU A 46 -6.34 2.22 -7.78
C LEU A 46 -7.21 2.38 -9.03
N ASP A 47 -7.12 3.54 -9.68
CA ASP A 47 -7.88 3.84 -10.90
C ASP A 47 -7.42 2.92 -12.06
N ARG A 48 -6.11 2.68 -12.22
CA ARG A 48 -5.56 1.76 -13.24
C ARG A 48 -6.01 0.31 -13.05
N THR A 49 -6.20 -0.11 -11.80
CA THR A 49 -6.59 -1.48 -11.44
C THR A 49 -8.10 -1.67 -11.27
N ASN A 50 -8.88 -0.63 -11.59
CA ASN A 50 -10.34 -0.60 -11.47
C ASN A 50 -10.82 -0.97 -10.05
N CYS A 51 -10.15 -0.44 -9.04
CA CYS A 51 -10.51 -0.64 -7.64
C CYS A 51 -11.74 0.19 -7.25
N ASP A 52 -12.50 -0.34 -6.28
CA ASP A 52 -13.57 0.37 -5.61
C ASP A 52 -13.01 1.13 -4.42
N TRP A 53 -13.00 2.46 -4.54
CA TRP A 53 -12.48 3.33 -3.51
C TRP A 53 -13.22 4.67 -3.52
N ASN A 54 -13.43 5.23 -2.33
CA ASN A 54 -14.11 6.49 -2.14
C ASN A 54 -13.08 7.60 -1.89
N ARG A 55 -12.99 8.53 -2.85
CA ARG A 55 -12.15 9.73 -2.73
C ARG A 55 -12.62 10.58 -1.55
N PRO A 56 -11.72 11.25 -0.79
CA PRO A 56 -10.26 11.32 -0.98
C PRO A 56 -9.41 10.39 -0.09
N PHE A 57 -9.99 9.68 0.90
CA PHE A 57 -9.20 8.94 1.91
C PHE A 57 -9.66 7.49 2.17
N ALA A 58 -10.69 6.99 1.48
CA ALA A 58 -11.16 5.63 1.64
C ALA A 58 -10.66 4.76 0.48
N PHE A 59 -9.43 4.27 0.60
CA PHE A 59 -8.70 3.50 -0.42
C PHE A 59 -9.13 2.03 -0.54
N GLY A 60 -10.26 1.66 0.07
CA GLY A 60 -10.77 0.28 0.11
C GLY A 60 -11.23 -0.11 1.52
N GLN A 61 -11.12 -1.39 1.85
CA GLN A 61 -11.53 -1.94 3.13
C GLN A 61 -10.47 -1.64 4.21
N LEU A 62 -10.87 -1.03 5.32
CA LEU A 62 -9.98 -0.85 6.46
C LEU A 62 -9.58 -2.22 7.03
N ILE A 63 -8.28 -2.45 7.18
CA ILE A 63 -7.71 -3.68 7.75
C ILE A 63 -7.06 -3.37 9.09
N ASP A 64 -7.33 -4.22 10.09
CA ASP A 64 -6.64 -4.14 11.37
C ASP A 64 -5.36 -4.98 11.33
N PRO A 65 -4.17 -4.35 11.46
CA PRO A 65 -2.88 -5.04 11.37
C PRO A 65 -2.62 -6.01 12.53
N LYS A 66 -3.43 -5.96 13.61
CA LYS A 66 -3.34 -6.91 14.73
C LYS A 66 -4.05 -8.22 14.41
N THR A 67 -5.09 -8.18 13.59
CA THR A 67 -5.90 -9.35 13.23
C THR A 67 -5.58 -9.87 11.83
N SER A 68 -4.98 -9.05 10.97
CA SER A 68 -4.69 -9.40 9.58
C SER A 68 -3.30 -8.93 9.19
N ALA A 69 -2.49 -9.84 8.65
CA ALA A 69 -1.20 -9.48 8.11
C ALA A 69 -1.36 -8.57 6.88
N LEU A 70 -0.43 -7.62 6.76
CA LEU A 70 -0.32 -6.78 5.58
C LEU A 70 0.06 -7.64 4.37
N GLN A 71 -0.53 -7.30 3.23
CA GLN A 71 -0.31 -7.95 1.97
C GLN A 71 0.25 -6.95 0.95
N PRO A 72 1.03 -7.42 -0.04
CA PRO A 72 1.40 -6.61 -1.19
C PRO A 72 0.16 -5.94 -1.81
N GLY A 73 0.23 -4.62 -1.96
CA GLY A 73 -0.80 -3.77 -2.53
C GLY A 73 -1.73 -3.11 -1.51
N ASP A 74 -1.65 -3.50 -0.23
CA ASP A 74 -2.33 -2.76 0.82
C ASP A 74 -1.82 -1.32 0.87
N ILE A 75 -2.71 -0.38 1.19
CA ILE A 75 -2.41 1.05 1.24
C ILE A 75 -2.29 1.45 2.71
N LEU A 76 -1.16 2.04 3.06
CA LEU A 76 -0.89 2.56 4.39
C LEU A 76 -1.05 4.07 4.39
N GLN A 77 -1.89 4.57 5.28
CA GLN A 77 -2.03 5.98 5.59
C GLN A 77 -1.37 6.26 6.94
N PHE A 78 -0.39 7.16 6.96
CA PHE A 78 0.35 7.56 8.14
C PHE A 78 -0.06 8.97 8.58
N GLU A 79 -0.28 9.14 9.87
CA GLU A 79 -0.62 10.40 10.55
C GLU A 79 0.37 10.63 11.70
N SER A 80 1.30 11.57 11.50
CA SER A 80 2.36 11.93 12.46
C SER A 80 3.14 10.73 13.02
N VAL A 81 3.48 9.77 12.16
CA VAL A 81 4.21 8.55 12.53
C VAL A 81 5.70 8.81 12.63
N LYS A 82 6.28 8.37 13.75
CA LYS A 82 7.71 8.40 14.02
C LYS A 82 8.22 6.97 14.14
N ILE A 83 9.23 6.65 13.35
CA ILE A 83 9.91 5.36 13.36
C ILE A 83 11.36 5.63 13.78
N GLU A 84 11.79 4.99 14.85
CA GLU A 84 13.14 5.12 15.39
C GLU A 84 13.75 3.74 15.52
N TRP A 85 14.83 3.51 14.79
CA TRP A 85 15.52 2.23 14.82
C TRP A 85 16.96 2.42 15.28
N LYS A 86 17.45 1.44 16.05
CA LYS A 86 18.83 1.36 16.50
C LYS A 86 19.37 -0.04 16.27
N ARG A 87 20.31 -0.18 15.34
CA ARG A 87 20.94 -1.48 14.99
C ARG A 87 22.45 -1.26 14.87
N GLU A 88 23.22 -2.08 15.59
CA GLU A 88 24.68 -2.17 15.46
C GLU A 88 25.41 -0.80 15.48
N GLY A 89 25.04 0.06 16.44
CA GLY A 89 25.63 1.39 16.61
C GLY A 89 25.12 2.47 15.65
N ARG A 90 24.30 2.11 14.64
CA ARG A 90 23.58 3.06 13.79
C ARG A 90 22.21 3.35 14.37
N TYR A 91 21.84 4.63 14.37
CA TYR A 91 20.50 5.09 14.71
C TYR A 91 19.92 5.83 13.50
N GLY A 92 18.63 5.64 13.27
CA GLY A 92 17.89 6.34 12.23
C GLY A 92 16.51 6.72 12.73
N THR A 93 16.05 7.90 12.31
CA THR A 93 14.72 8.39 12.60
C THR A 93 14.04 8.73 11.29
N ILE A 94 12.85 8.17 11.09
CA ILE A 94 12.00 8.42 9.93
C ILE A 94 10.71 9.06 10.46
N LEU A 95 10.35 10.20 9.88
CA LEU A 95 9.10 10.89 10.18
C LEU A 95 8.19 10.78 8.95
N LEU A 96 7.04 10.14 9.12
CA LEU A 96 6.01 9.96 8.09
C LEU A 96 4.73 10.67 8.54
N GLY A 97 4.06 11.39 7.64
CA GLY A 97 2.72 11.91 7.93
C GLY A 97 2.66 13.27 8.61
N PHE A 98 3.55 14.21 8.25
CA PHE A 98 3.36 15.64 8.56
C PHE A 98 2.86 16.37 7.29
N PRO A 99 1.55 16.63 7.11
CA PRO A 99 0.39 16.36 7.99
C PRO A 99 -0.31 15.00 7.78
N SER A 100 -0.15 14.34 6.63
CA SER A 100 -0.62 12.98 6.33
C SER A 100 0.17 12.42 5.18
N HIS A 101 0.50 11.13 5.21
CA HIS A 101 1.33 10.50 4.19
C HIS A 101 0.75 9.16 3.75
N THR A 102 0.58 8.96 2.44
CA THR A 102 0.04 7.72 1.88
C THR A 102 1.17 6.93 1.21
N ALA A 103 1.21 5.63 1.45
CA ALA A 103 2.14 4.70 0.83
C ALA A 103 1.45 3.39 0.48
N ILE A 104 2.09 2.61 -0.37
CA ILE A 104 1.61 1.31 -0.84
C ILE A 104 2.57 0.23 -0.37
N VAL A 105 2.07 -0.84 0.22
CA VAL A 105 2.87 -1.98 0.64
C VAL A 105 3.33 -2.74 -0.59
N LEU A 106 4.64 -2.88 -0.77
CA LEU A 106 5.22 -3.74 -1.79
C LEU A 106 5.36 -5.17 -1.27
N SER A 107 5.84 -5.31 -0.03
CA SER A 107 6.01 -6.59 0.64
C SER A 107 5.89 -6.42 2.15
N ALA A 108 5.44 -7.46 2.83
CA ALA A 108 5.41 -7.53 4.29
C ALA A 108 5.90 -8.92 4.72
N ALA A 109 6.97 -8.95 5.52
CA ALA A 109 7.59 -10.14 6.06
C ALA A 109 7.57 -10.06 7.60
N GLY A 110 6.50 -10.56 8.21
CA GLY A 110 6.27 -10.46 9.64
C GLY A 110 6.07 -9.00 10.07
N SER A 111 7.05 -8.43 10.76
CA SER A 111 7.03 -7.03 11.21
C SER A 111 7.75 -6.08 10.25
N VAL A 112 8.57 -6.60 9.33
CA VAL A 112 9.27 -5.79 8.34
C VAL A 112 8.35 -5.53 7.16
N VAL A 113 8.16 -4.26 6.84
CA VAL A 113 7.33 -3.82 5.72
C VAL A 113 8.16 -3.02 4.74
N GLU A 114 7.99 -3.29 3.45
CA GLU A 114 8.50 -2.50 2.36
C GLU A 114 7.35 -1.72 1.75
N ILE A 115 7.49 -0.40 1.68
CA ILE A 115 6.49 0.49 1.11
C ILE A 115 7.06 1.25 -0.08
N ALA A 116 6.20 1.57 -1.04
CA ALA A 116 6.42 2.55 -2.09
C ALA A 116 5.64 3.81 -1.77
N HIS A 117 6.30 4.95 -1.87
CA HIS A 117 5.69 6.25 -1.59
C HIS A 117 6.29 7.36 -2.45
N GLN A 118 5.55 8.45 -2.59
CA GLN A 118 5.97 9.63 -3.34
C GLN A 118 5.92 10.87 -2.43
N ASN A 119 6.60 11.94 -2.84
CA ASN A 119 6.66 13.23 -2.14
C ASN A 119 7.39 13.19 -0.80
N TYR A 120 8.38 12.31 -0.66
CA TYR A 120 9.21 12.27 0.53
C TYR A 120 10.45 13.15 0.36
N ASN A 121 10.75 13.98 1.35
CA ASN A 121 11.94 14.85 1.38
C ASN A 121 12.11 15.77 0.15
N ARG A 122 11.02 16.44 -0.28
CA ARG A 122 10.95 17.30 -1.49
C ARG A 122 11.23 16.58 -2.81
N THR A 123 11.30 15.25 -2.80
CA THR A 123 11.47 14.43 -3.99
C THR A 123 10.10 13.91 -4.43
N ARG A 124 9.61 14.42 -5.57
CA ARG A 124 8.34 14.02 -6.17
C ARG A 124 8.38 12.65 -6.86
N LYS A 125 9.48 11.91 -6.76
CA LYS A 125 9.64 10.59 -7.38
C LYS A 125 9.20 9.50 -6.42
N VAL A 126 8.62 8.44 -6.98
CA VAL A 126 8.34 7.21 -6.22
C VAL A 126 9.64 6.64 -5.70
N SER A 127 9.73 6.49 -4.38
CA SER A 127 10.83 5.89 -3.67
C SER A 127 10.33 4.71 -2.86
N ARG A 128 11.25 3.81 -2.51
CA ARG A 128 10.97 2.67 -1.65
C ARG A 128 11.57 2.89 -0.28
N LEU A 129 10.85 2.47 0.75
CA LEU A 129 11.31 2.52 2.12
C LEU A 129 10.96 1.19 2.78
N SER A 130 11.96 0.54 3.37
CA SER A 130 11.76 -0.61 4.23
C SER A 130 11.99 -0.21 5.68
N PHE A 131 11.10 -0.64 6.56
CA PHE A 131 11.20 -0.41 7.99
C PHE A 131 10.51 -1.54 8.77
N ASP A 132 10.88 -1.69 10.04
CA ASP A 132 10.19 -2.60 10.94
C ASP A 132 9.07 -1.85 11.66
N LEU A 133 7.85 -2.40 11.63
CA LEU A 133 6.71 -1.88 12.37
C LEU A 133 6.95 -1.87 13.88
N LYS A 134 7.86 -2.71 14.40
CA LYS A 134 8.28 -2.71 15.81
C LYS A 134 9.06 -1.46 16.20
N ASP A 135 9.69 -0.80 15.24
CA ASP A 135 10.48 0.41 15.45
C ASP A 135 9.59 1.69 15.40
N VAL A 136 8.28 1.54 15.22
CA VAL A 136 7.30 2.65 15.29
C VAL A 136 7.16 3.08 16.76
N THR A 137 7.62 4.28 17.10
CA THR A 137 7.61 4.81 18.48
C THR A 137 6.44 5.76 18.75
N ALA A 138 5.90 6.42 17.72
CA ALA A 138 4.77 7.34 17.87
C ALA A 138 3.93 7.49 16.60
N GLY A 139 2.74 8.08 16.75
CA GLY A 139 1.81 8.40 15.67
C GLY A 139 0.72 7.34 15.44
N LYS A 140 -0.08 7.54 14.39
CA LYS A 140 -1.16 6.64 13.99
C LYS A 140 -0.98 6.24 12.55
N TRP A 141 -1.26 4.98 12.24
CA TRP A 141 -1.33 4.51 10.86
C TRP A 141 -2.53 3.61 10.68
N ARG A 142 -3.05 3.60 9.45
CA ARG A 142 -4.19 2.81 9.02
C ARG A 142 -3.81 2.04 7.78
N ALA A 143 -4.23 0.78 7.71
CA ALA A 143 -4.11 -0.03 6.52
C ALA A 143 -5.44 -0.12 5.81
N PHE A 144 -5.42 -0.08 4.48
CA PHE A 144 -6.57 -0.25 3.62
C PHE A 144 -6.26 -1.31 2.58
N ARG A 145 -7.11 -2.33 2.46
CA ARG A 145 -7.01 -3.33 1.42
C ARG A 145 -7.82 -2.87 0.21
N PRO A 146 -7.18 -2.66 -0.96
CA PRO A 146 -7.91 -2.33 -2.18
C PRO A 146 -8.83 -3.50 -2.55
N VAL A 147 -10.07 -3.18 -2.90
CA VAL A 147 -11.06 -4.15 -3.37
C VAL A 147 -11.37 -3.82 -4.81
N LYS A 148 -11.38 -4.81 -5.70
CA LYS A 148 -11.75 -4.58 -7.11
C LYS A 148 -13.25 -4.29 -7.20
N LYS A 149 -13.67 -3.35 -8.05
CA LYS A 149 -15.11 -3.14 -8.32
C LYS A 149 -15.70 -4.44 -8.86
N ALA A 150 -16.76 -4.92 -8.21
CA ALA A 150 -17.59 -5.98 -8.78
C ALA A 150 -18.28 -5.39 -10.02
N ASN A 151 -18.07 -6.03 -11.16
CA ASN A 151 -18.65 -5.62 -12.44
C ASN A 151 -20.09 -6.11 -12.57
#